data_AF-A0A963RHK9-F1
#
_entry.id   AF-A0A963RHK9-F1
#
_cell.length_a   1.000
_cell.length_b   1.000
_cell.length_c   1.000
_cell.angle_alpha   90.00
_cell.angle_beta   90.00
_cell.angle_gamma   90.00
#
_symmetry.space_group_name_H-M   'P 1'
#
loop_
_entity.id
_entity.type
_entity.pdbx_description
1 polymer ?
#
loop_
_entity_poly.entity_id
_entity_poly.type
_entity_poly.pdbx_seq_one_letter_code
_entity_poly.pdbx_strand_id
1 'polypeptide(L)'
;MDDPVETLMVDVRASTSGFRADVEAMRTTLDGSLLDGFERAGQVLERGLLSAIRRGQLGFDELKDVAFRALNSIAAQAVQSGLASLFGGGGSQSSGSNPFGSLLSGFFGSLFGSPGRATGGPVSPGRPFVVGERGPELFVPTSAGRIETGGGGPGRDVRVSINLAAPRGSDAPVMLRRSSRQVASAVARAMREA
;
A
#
# COMPACT_ATOMS: atom_id res chain seq x y z
N MET A 1 85.80 -46.18 -17.80
CA MET A 1 85.61 -45.07 -16.86
C MET A 1 84.40 -44.36 -17.39
N ASP A 2 83.22 -44.77 -16.92
CA ASP A 2 81.96 -44.24 -17.46
C ASP A 2 81.76 -42.84 -16.90
N ASP A 3 81.49 -41.88 -17.79
CA ASP A 3 81.46 -40.46 -17.43
C ASP A 3 80.20 -40.16 -16.58
N PRO A 4 80.34 -39.45 -15.45
CA PRO A 4 79.23 -39.16 -14.54
C PRO A 4 78.10 -38.34 -15.19
N VAL A 5 78.40 -37.65 -16.29
CA VAL A 5 77.44 -36.86 -17.08
C VAL A 5 76.49 -37.77 -17.86
N GLU A 6 76.96 -38.92 -18.34
CA GLU A 6 76.16 -39.83 -19.16
C GLU A 6 75.13 -40.57 -18.29
N THR A 7 75.50 -40.95 -17.06
CA THR A 7 74.56 -41.50 -16.07
C THR A 7 73.46 -40.50 -15.70
N LEU A 8 73.81 -39.23 -15.44
CA LEU A 8 72.84 -38.16 -15.16
C LEU A 8 71.88 -37.91 -16.33
N MET A 9 72.36 -37.95 -17.57
CA MET A 9 71.49 -37.80 -18.75
C MET A 9 70.52 -38.97 -18.92
N VAL A 10 70.96 -40.20 -18.63
CA VAL A 10 70.11 -41.39 -18.68
C VAL A 10 69.02 -41.31 -17.61
N ASP A 11 69.34 -40.88 -16.39
CA ASP A 11 68.36 -40.69 -15.30
C ASP A 11 67.35 -39.58 -15.60
N VAL A 12 67.80 -38.45 -16.16
CA VAL A 12 66.91 -37.35 -16.57
C VAL A 12 65.99 -37.79 -17.71
N ARG A 13 66.51 -38.58 -18.66
CA ARG A 13 65.69 -39.11 -19.77
C ARG A 13 64.68 -40.14 -19.27
N ALA A 14 65.08 -41.03 -18.36
CA ALA A 14 64.20 -42.01 -17.74
C ALA A 14 63.08 -41.33 -16.92
N SER A 15 63.42 -40.35 -16.08
CA SER A 15 62.45 -39.59 -15.30
C SER A 15 61.48 -38.78 -16.18
N THR A 16 61.97 -38.19 -17.28
CA THR A 16 61.11 -37.48 -18.24
C THR A 16 60.16 -38.43 -18.98
N SER A 17 60.61 -39.65 -19.30
CA SER A 17 59.73 -40.67 -19.91
C SER A 17 58.67 -41.19 -18.94
N GLY A 18 59.04 -41.43 -17.67
CA GLY A 18 58.10 -41.82 -16.62
C GLY A 18 57.05 -40.74 -16.37
N PHE A 19 57.48 -39.49 -16.22
CA PHE A 19 56.58 -38.36 -16.04
C PHE A 19 55.57 -38.21 -17.20
N ARG A 20 56.01 -38.40 -18.44
CA ARG A 20 55.09 -38.31 -19.61
C ARG A 20 54.03 -39.42 -19.57
N ALA A 21 54.41 -40.64 -19.21
CA ALA A 21 53.48 -41.76 -19.07
C ALA A 21 52.47 -41.52 -17.93
N ASP A 22 52.93 -40.97 -16.80
CA ASP A 22 52.08 -40.63 -15.66
C ASP A 22 51.06 -39.54 -16.01
N VAL A 23 51.48 -38.52 -16.78
CA VAL A 23 50.58 -37.45 -17.25
C VAL A 23 49.52 -37.99 -18.21
N GLU A 24 49.86 -38.92 -19.11
CA GLU A 24 48.90 -39.56 -20.00
C GLU A 24 47.90 -40.44 -19.23
N ALA A 25 48.37 -41.18 -18.22
CA ALA A 25 47.51 -41.95 -17.33
C ALA A 25 46.56 -41.04 -16.53
N MET A 26 47.08 -39.95 -15.96
CA MET A 26 46.29 -38.98 -15.20
C MET A 26 45.23 -38.32 -16.09
N ARG A 27 45.59 -37.95 -17.33
CA ARG A 27 44.66 -37.39 -18.31
C ARG A 27 43.54 -38.37 -18.65
N THR A 28 43.86 -39.63 -18.92
CA THR A 28 42.86 -40.66 -19.26
C THR A 28 41.89 -40.90 -18.11
N THR A 29 42.40 -40.89 -16.88
CA THR A 29 41.60 -41.08 -15.66
C THR A 29 40.71 -39.87 -15.38
N LEU A 30 41.23 -38.66 -15.56
CA LEU A 30 40.48 -37.41 -15.41
C LEU A 30 39.40 -37.28 -16.47
N ASP A 31 39.71 -37.51 -17.74
CA ASP A 31 38.73 -37.41 -18.84
C ASP A 31 37.56 -38.38 -18.60
N GLY A 32 37.83 -39.65 -18.23
CA GLY A 32 36.78 -40.63 -17.93
C GLY A 32 35.93 -40.26 -16.71
N SER A 33 36.56 -39.89 -15.59
CA SER A 33 35.82 -39.59 -14.34
C SER A 33 35.03 -38.28 -14.39
N LEU A 34 35.56 -37.27 -15.08
CA LEU A 34 34.89 -35.97 -15.25
C LEU A 34 33.71 -36.09 -16.21
N LEU A 35 33.88 -36.76 -17.36
CA LEU A 35 32.79 -36.96 -18.32
C LEU A 35 31.62 -37.73 -17.69
N ASP A 36 31.90 -38.82 -16.99
CA ASP A 36 30.90 -39.60 -16.26
C ASP A 36 30.19 -38.77 -15.17
N GLY A 37 30.95 -37.92 -14.46
CA GLY A 37 30.42 -37.03 -13.44
C GLY A 37 29.47 -35.98 -14.02
N PHE A 38 29.85 -35.37 -15.15
CA PHE A 38 29.02 -34.39 -15.85
C PHE A 38 27.77 -35.02 -16.46
N GLU A 39 27.85 -36.23 -17.00
CA GLU A 39 26.69 -36.93 -17.56
C GLU A 39 25.66 -37.25 -16.46
N ARG A 40 26.10 -37.76 -15.30
CA ARG A 40 25.20 -37.99 -14.16
C ARG A 40 24.60 -36.70 -13.62
N ALA A 41 25.40 -35.64 -13.49
CA ALA A 41 24.93 -34.34 -13.04
C ALA A 41 23.89 -33.74 -14.02
N GLY A 42 24.14 -33.87 -15.32
CA GLY A 42 23.22 -33.46 -16.39
C GLY A 42 21.89 -34.19 -16.31
N GLN A 43 21.90 -35.51 -16.12
CA GLN A 43 20.66 -36.29 -15.97
C GLN A 43 19.86 -35.90 -14.72
N VAL A 44 20.53 -35.61 -13.60
CA VAL A 44 19.86 -35.14 -12.36
C VAL A 44 19.24 -33.76 -12.58
N LEU A 45 19.99 -32.85 -13.22
CA LEU A 45 19.51 -31.50 -13.55
C LEU A 45 18.31 -31.55 -14.51
N GLU A 46 18.38 -32.37 -15.56
CA GLU A 46 17.31 -32.54 -16.54
C GLU A 46 16.04 -33.07 -15.87
N ARG A 47 16.15 -34.10 -15.02
CA ARG A 47 15.00 -34.64 -14.25
C ARG A 47 14.45 -33.60 -13.29
N GLY A 48 15.32 -32.86 -12.61
CA GLY A 48 14.94 -31.76 -11.71
C GLY A 48 14.19 -30.66 -12.45
N LEU A 49 14.69 -30.24 -13.62
CA LEU A 49 14.10 -29.20 -14.44
C LEU A 49 12.78 -29.66 -15.08
N LEU A 50 12.70 -30.88 -15.62
CA LEU A 50 11.45 -31.44 -16.15
C LEU A 50 10.38 -31.63 -15.06
N SER A 51 10.80 -31.99 -13.85
CA SER A 51 9.91 -32.07 -12.69
C SER A 51 9.45 -30.68 -12.25
N ALA A 52 10.36 -29.70 -12.22
CA ALA A 52 10.07 -28.31 -11.89
C ALA A 52 9.19 -27.63 -12.94
N ILE A 53 9.33 -27.94 -14.23
CA ILE A 53 8.45 -27.44 -15.30
C ILE A 53 7.05 -28.04 -15.17
N ARG A 54 6.93 -29.35 -14.93
CA ARG A 54 5.63 -29.98 -14.66
C ARG A 54 4.99 -29.47 -13.37
N ARG A 55 5.79 -29.24 -12.33
CA ARG A 55 5.36 -28.66 -11.04
C ARG A 55 5.10 -27.15 -11.13
N GLY A 56 5.75 -26.45 -12.04
CA GLY A 56 5.54 -25.03 -12.29
C GLY A 56 4.14 -24.74 -12.83
N GLN A 57 3.50 -25.72 -13.48
CA GLN A 57 2.08 -25.64 -13.83
C GLN A 57 1.14 -25.85 -12.62
N LEU A 58 1.60 -26.45 -11.51
CA LEU A 58 0.82 -26.56 -10.26
C LEU A 58 0.82 -25.24 -9.45
N GLY A 59 1.72 -24.30 -9.73
CA GLY A 59 1.81 -23.04 -8.98
C GLY A 59 0.56 -22.17 -9.08
N PHE A 60 -0.20 -22.26 -10.18
CA PHE A 60 -1.44 -21.50 -10.36
C PHE A 60 -2.60 -22.04 -9.52
N ASP A 61 -2.73 -23.36 -9.40
CA ASP A 61 -3.75 -23.98 -8.53
C ASP A 61 -3.40 -23.75 -7.06
N GLU A 62 -2.12 -23.80 -6.70
CA GLU A 62 -1.67 -23.52 -5.34
C GLU A 62 -1.81 -22.02 -4.99
N LEU A 63 -1.53 -21.11 -5.93
CA LEU A 63 -1.82 -19.68 -5.79
C LEU A 63 -3.33 -19.41 -5.66
N LYS A 64 -4.15 -20.11 -6.45
CA LYS A 64 -5.62 -20.02 -6.39
C LYS A 64 -6.12 -20.50 -5.03
N ASP A 65 -5.62 -21.61 -4.53
CA ASP A 65 -5.97 -22.13 -3.20
C ASP A 65 -5.53 -21.18 -2.08
N VAL A 66 -4.31 -20.64 -2.15
CA VAL A 66 -3.82 -19.64 -1.20
C VAL A 66 -4.66 -18.35 -1.28
N ALA A 67 -5.01 -17.90 -2.48
CA ALA A 67 -5.86 -16.73 -2.68
C ALA A 67 -7.27 -16.95 -2.14
N PHE A 68 -7.89 -18.11 -2.38
CA PHE A 68 -9.21 -18.43 -1.82
C PHE A 68 -9.18 -18.59 -0.30
N ARG A 69 -8.11 -19.16 0.25
CA ARG A 69 -7.91 -19.20 1.72
C ARG A 69 -7.74 -17.80 2.30
N ALA A 70 -7.01 -16.91 1.63
CA ALA A 70 -6.84 -15.52 2.04
C ALA A 70 -8.15 -14.72 1.93
N LEU A 71 -8.92 -14.91 0.86
CA LEU A 71 -10.23 -14.28 0.70
C LEU A 71 -11.23 -14.78 1.76
N ASN A 72 -11.25 -16.08 2.04
CA ASN A 72 -12.11 -16.64 3.09
C ASN A 72 -11.69 -16.20 4.50
N SER A 73 -10.38 -16.05 4.77
CA SER A 73 -9.94 -15.52 6.06
C SER A 73 -10.29 -14.05 6.22
N ILE A 74 -10.14 -13.23 5.17
CA ILE A 74 -10.57 -11.82 5.18
C ILE A 74 -12.09 -11.72 5.34
N ALA A 75 -12.88 -12.56 4.65
CA ALA A 75 -14.33 -12.58 4.78
C ALA A 75 -14.78 -12.98 6.19
N ALA A 76 -14.18 -14.02 6.77
CA ALA A 76 -14.46 -14.44 8.15
C ALA A 76 -14.06 -13.35 9.16
N GLN A 77 -12.93 -12.67 8.92
CA GLN A 77 -12.44 -11.61 9.80
C GLN A 77 -13.25 -10.32 9.64
N ALA A 78 -13.75 -10.01 8.45
CA ALA A 78 -14.65 -8.89 8.15
C ALA A 78 -16.05 -9.12 8.75
N VAL A 79 -16.55 -10.35 8.73
CA VAL A 79 -17.79 -10.72 9.42
C VAL A 79 -17.59 -10.63 10.93
N GLN A 80 -16.47 -11.11 11.47
CA GLN A 80 -16.19 -11.02 12.91
C GLN A 80 -15.95 -9.57 13.37
N SER A 81 -15.26 -8.74 12.60
CA SER A 81 -15.05 -7.32 12.91
C SER A 81 -16.29 -6.47 12.65
N GLY A 82 -17.07 -6.81 11.61
CA GLY A 82 -18.36 -6.20 11.30
C GLY A 82 -19.37 -6.48 12.40
N LEU A 83 -19.48 -7.74 12.82
CA LEU A 83 -20.31 -8.16 13.96
C LEU A 83 -19.80 -7.57 15.28
N ALA A 84 -18.48 -7.51 15.52
CA ALA A 84 -17.92 -6.86 16.71
C ALA A 84 -18.09 -5.33 16.70
N SER A 85 -18.14 -4.68 15.54
CA SER A 85 -18.43 -3.24 15.44
C SER A 85 -19.92 -2.93 15.54
N LEU A 86 -20.78 -3.84 15.06
CA LEU A 86 -22.24 -3.74 15.12
C LEU A 86 -22.80 -4.12 16.51
N PHE A 87 -22.20 -5.12 17.16
CA PHE A 87 -22.59 -5.60 18.50
C PHE A 87 -21.66 -5.13 19.63
N GLY A 88 -20.54 -4.48 19.31
CA GLY A 88 -19.57 -3.92 20.29
C GLY A 88 -19.24 -2.44 20.08
N GLY A 89 -19.99 -1.73 19.23
CA GLY A 89 -19.83 -0.31 18.94
C GLY A 89 -20.59 0.60 19.90
N GLY A 90 -20.17 0.66 21.15
CA GLY A 90 -20.77 1.52 22.17
C GLY A 90 -19.92 1.68 23.43
N GLY A 91 -18.60 1.83 23.31
CA GLY A 91 -17.76 2.11 24.48
C GLY A 91 -16.30 1.75 24.26
N SER A 92 -15.45 2.75 24.45
CA SER A 92 -14.01 2.61 24.61
C SER A 92 -13.65 1.59 25.71
N GLN A 93 -13.03 0.46 25.36
CA GLN A 93 -11.89 -0.20 26.04
C GLN A 93 -11.76 -1.67 25.62
N SER A 94 -10.58 -2.00 25.09
CA SER A 94 -9.79 -3.20 25.42
C SER A 94 -10.54 -4.51 25.74
N SER A 95 -10.48 -5.50 24.85
CA SER A 95 -10.03 -6.85 25.21
C SER A 95 -9.91 -7.76 23.98
N GLY A 96 -8.69 -8.26 23.68
CA GLY A 96 -8.52 -9.56 23.04
C GLY A 96 -8.05 -9.65 21.58
N SER A 97 -7.75 -8.56 20.87
CA SER A 97 -7.33 -8.66 19.46
C SER A 97 -5.82 -8.48 19.27
N ASN A 98 -5.21 -9.42 18.54
CA ASN A 98 -3.78 -9.51 18.25
C ASN A 98 -3.09 -8.15 18.00
N PRO A 99 -1.93 -7.87 18.63
CA PRO A 99 -1.19 -6.61 18.45
C PRO A 99 -0.76 -6.39 17.00
N PHE A 100 -0.54 -7.46 16.25
CA PHE A 100 -0.22 -7.41 14.82
C PHE A 100 -1.41 -6.97 13.95
N GLY A 101 -2.64 -7.32 14.34
CA GLY A 101 -3.85 -6.91 13.63
C GLY A 101 -4.16 -5.42 13.80
N SER A 102 -3.84 -4.85 14.97
CA SER A 102 -3.96 -3.42 15.24
C SER A 102 -2.90 -2.58 14.48
N LEU A 103 -1.67 -3.10 14.35
CA LEU A 103 -0.63 -2.44 13.57
C LEU A 103 -0.92 -2.47 12.07
N LEU A 104 -1.34 -3.63 11.54
CA LEU A 104 -1.75 -3.77 10.14
C LEU A 104 -2.95 -2.85 9.86
N SER A 105 -4.00 -2.88 10.69
CA SER A 105 -5.17 -2.02 10.46
C SER A 105 -4.83 -0.53 10.60
N GLY A 106 -3.92 -0.16 11.49
CA GLY A 106 -3.40 1.20 11.61
C GLY A 106 -2.59 1.65 10.40
N PHE A 107 -1.80 0.75 9.79
CA PHE A 107 -0.96 1.10 8.63
C PHE A 107 -1.73 1.08 7.32
N PHE A 108 -2.59 0.08 7.09
CA PHE A 108 -3.52 0.07 5.96
C PHE A 108 -4.55 1.19 6.07
N GLY A 109 -5.04 1.46 7.28
CA GLY A 109 -5.85 2.63 7.57
C GLY A 109 -5.12 3.95 7.36
N SER A 110 -3.78 4.00 7.47
CA SER A 110 -3.03 5.23 7.14
C SER A 110 -2.70 5.37 5.65
N LEU A 111 -2.59 4.26 4.89
CA LEU A 111 -2.13 4.25 3.51
C LEU A 111 -3.29 4.24 2.49
N PHE A 112 -4.39 3.56 2.81
CA PHE A 112 -5.59 3.43 1.96
C PHE A 112 -6.83 4.14 2.50
N GLY A 113 -6.78 4.60 3.74
CA GLY A 113 -7.99 5.06 4.43
C GLY A 113 -7.71 6.08 5.51
N SER A 114 -6.71 6.96 5.35
CA SER A 114 -6.72 8.17 6.17
C SER A 114 -8.08 8.78 5.86
N PRO A 115 -9.00 8.90 6.84
CA PRO A 115 -10.36 9.31 6.55
C PRO A 115 -10.24 10.60 5.76
N GLY A 116 -10.54 10.51 4.46
CA GLY A 116 -10.36 11.63 3.56
C GLY A 116 -11.10 12.78 4.21
N ARG A 117 -10.49 13.96 4.28
CA ARG A 117 -11.13 15.12 4.93
C ARG A 117 -12.29 15.67 4.09
N ALA A 118 -12.89 14.83 3.25
CA ALA A 118 -14.19 14.98 2.65
C ALA A 118 -15.32 15.14 3.68
N THR A 119 -15.09 14.81 4.97
CA THR A 119 -16.01 15.06 6.09
C THR A 119 -15.61 16.23 6.99
N GLY A 120 -14.54 16.95 6.64
CA GLY A 120 -14.02 18.09 7.41
C GLY A 120 -13.26 17.68 8.67
N GLY A 121 -12.65 18.65 9.35
CA GLY A 121 -11.92 18.42 10.60
C GLY A 121 -10.73 19.34 10.84
N PRO A 122 -10.16 19.34 12.07
CA PRO A 122 -9.03 20.19 12.43
C PRO A 122 -7.77 19.81 11.64
N VAL A 123 -7.08 20.82 11.12
CA VAL A 123 -5.82 20.69 10.39
C VAL A 123 -4.68 21.29 11.19
N SER A 124 -3.52 20.64 11.10
CA SER A 124 -2.30 21.07 11.76
C SER A 124 -1.33 21.65 10.72
N PRO A 125 -0.57 22.70 11.07
CA PRO A 125 0.37 23.31 10.15
C PRO A 125 1.45 22.32 9.69
N GLY A 126 1.86 22.42 8.43
CA GLY A 126 2.95 21.64 7.83
C GLY A 126 2.61 20.19 7.47
N ARG A 127 1.38 19.73 7.74
CA ARG A 127 0.95 18.37 7.36
C ARG A 127 0.08 18.41 6.10
N PRO A 128 0.41 17.63 5.05
CA PRO A 128 -0.47 17.50 3.89
C PRO A 128 -1.71 16.69 4.27
N PHE A 129 -2.87 17.15 3.83
CA PHE A 129 -4.17 16.49 3.97
C PHE A 129 -4.81 16.33 2.60
N VAL A 130 -5.45 15.18 2.34
CA VAL A 130 -6.24 14.99 1.12
C VAL A 130 -7.65 15.54 1.35
N VAL A 131 -8.09 16.45 0.49
CA VAL A 131 -9.38 17.15 0.53
C VAL A 131 -9.99 17.08 -0.87
N GLY A 132 -11.30 16.87 -0.98
CA GLY A 132 -12.00 17.00 -2.26
C GLY A 132 -13.16 16.02 -2.43
N GLU A 133 -14.30 16.58 -2.83
CA GLU A 133 -15.52 15.84 -3.17
C GLU A 133 -15.56 15.48 -4.67
N ARG A 134 -14.65 16.04 -5.48
CA ARG A 134 -14.55 15.87 -6.95
C ARG A 134 -13.24 15.26 -7.43
N GLY A 135 -12.42 14.76 -6.51
CA GLY A 135 -11.09 14.22 -6.79
C GLY A 135 -10.13 14.49 -5.62
N PRO A 136 -9.06 13.71 -5.47
CA PRO A 136 -8.11 13.87 -4.38
C PRO A 136 -7.21 15.09 -4.62
N GLU A 137 -7.52 16.22 -3.97
CA GLU A 137 -6.62 17.38 -3.92
C GLU A 137 -5.80 17.36 -2.62
N LEU A 138 -4.56 17.85 -2.65
CA LEU A 138 -3.70 17.96 -1.47
C LEU A 138 -3.74 19.37 -0.90
N PHE A 139 -4.09 19.48 0.38
CA PHE A 139 -4.11 20.71 1.15
C PHE A 139 -3.02 20.69 2.22
N VAL A 140 -2.09 21.65 2.19
CA VAL A 140 -1.02 21.80 3.18
C VAL A 140 -1.20 23.13 3.92
N PRO A 141 -1.71 23.14 5.17
CA PRO A 141 -1.92 24.37 5.90
C PRO A 141 -0.59 24.94 6.41
N THR A 142 -0.42 26.26 6.34
CA THR A 142 0.71 26.97 7.00
C THR A 142 0.39 27.38 8.43
N SER A 143 -0.89 27.36 8.82
CA SER A 143 -1.38 27.66 10.17
C SER A 143 -2.38 26.60 10.63
N ALA A 144 -2.56 26.46 11.96
CA ALA A 144 -3.61 25.61 12.50
C ALA A 144 -4.99 26.16 12.10
N GLY A 145 -5.92 25.27 11.76
CA GLY A 145 -7.24 25.64 11.28
C GLY A 145 -8.20 24.46 11.25
N ARG A 146 -9.35 24.63 10.59
CA ARG A 146 -10.33 23.56 10.39
C ARG A 146 -10.83 23.59 8.95
N ILE A 147 -10.94 22.43 8.32
CA ILE A 147 -11.63 22.28 7.04
C ILE A 147 -13.12 22.09 7.34
N GLU A 148 -13.95 22.96 6.78
CA GLU A 148 -15.41 22.84 6.79
C GLU A 148 -15.88 22.30 5.43
N THR A 149 -16.76 21.30 5.45
CA THR A 149 -17.37 20.74 4.25
C THR A 149 -18.63 21.53 3.92
N GLY A 150 -18.75 22.04 2.69
CA GLY A 150 -19.87 22.90 2.26
C GLY A 150 -21.23 22.19 2.18
N GLY A 151 -21.35 20.93 2.58
CA GLY A 151 -22.56 20.13 2.51
C GLY A 151 -23.31 20.04 3.84
N GLY A 152 -24.40 20.81 3.96
CA GLY A 152 -25.54 20.41 4.78
C GLY A 152 -25.41 20.53 6.31
N GLY A 153 -25.09 21.72 6.82
CA GLY A 153 -25.61 22.10 8.14
C GLY A 153 -27.15 22.30 8.06
N PRO A 154 -27.92 22.02 9.13
CA PRO A 154 -29.35 22.32 9.15
C PRO A 154 -29.53 23.78 8.71
N GLY A 155 -30.40 23.99 7.70
CA GLY A 155 -30.46 25.20 6.89
C GLY A 155 -30.13 26.45 7.68
N ARG A 156 -29.15 27.23 7.18
CA ARG A 156 -28.67 28.46 7.80
C ARG A 156 -29.87 29.34 8.17
N ASP A 157 -30.29 29.30 9.44
CA ASP A 157 -31.41 30.10 9.92
C ASP A 157 -30.91 31.53 10.07
N VAL A 158 -31.02 32.30 8.98
CA VAL A 158 -30.62 33.71 8.95
C VAL A 158 -31.73 34.53 9.58
N ARG A 159 -31.69 34.68 10.90
CA ARG A 159 -32.56 35.62 11.60
C ARG A 159 -32.04 37.04 11.40
N VAL A 160 -32.56 37.74 10.39
CA VAL A 160 -32.27 39.16 10.16
C VAL A 160 -33.21 40.02 11.01
N SER A 161 -32.70 40.69 12.04
CA SER A 161 -33.43 41.72 12.78
C SER A 161 -33.10 43.11 12.22
N ILE A 162 -34.07 43.75 11.57
CA ILE A 162 -33.92 45.10 11.01
C ILE A 162 -34.61 46.08 11.95
N ASN A 163 -33.82 46.77 12.78
CA ASN A 163 -34.34 47.85 13.62
C ASN A 163 -34.43 49.15 12.81
N LEU A 164 -35.65 49.52 12.44
CA LEU A 164 -35.91 50.77 11.74
C LEU A 164 -36.22 51.87 12.78
N ALA A 165 -35.28 52.79 12.98
CA ALA A 165 -35.52 53.99 13.77
C ALA A 165 -36.38 54.95 12.95
N ALA A 166 -37.68 55.01 13.24
CA ALA A 166 -38.57 56.01 12.66
C ALA A 166 -38.33 57.38 13.32
N PRO A 167 -38.05 58.45 12.54
CA PRO A 167 -38.03 59.81 13.08
C PRO A 167 -39.37 60.15 13.73
N ARG A 168 -39.33 60.81 14.90
CA ARG A 168 -40.54 61.17 15.65
C ARG A 168 -41.42 62.10 14.80
N GLY A 169 -42.64 61.67 14.48
CA GLY A 169 -43.65 62.51 13.82
C GLY A 169 -44.14 62.06 12.44
N SER A 170 -43.65 60.95 11.88
CA SER A 170 -44.20 60.39 10.63
C SER A 170 -45.21 59.27 10.91
N ASP A 171 -46.36 59.28 10.21
CA ASP A 171 -47.39 58.23 10.28
C ASP A 171 -46.82 56.83 9.99
N ALA A 172 -46.44 56.17 11.08
CA ALA A 172 -45.72 54.90 11.09
C ALA A 172 -46.40 53.75 10.31
N PRO A 173 -47.74 53.58 10.25
CA PRO A 173 -48.30 52.34 9.71
C PRO A 173 -48.29 52.24 8.17
N VAL A 174 -48.20 53.35 7.42
CA VAL A 174 -48.28 53.32 5.94
C VAL A 174 -46.89 53.22 5.29
N MET A 175 -45.90 53.95 5.81
CA MET A 175 -44.52 53.88 5.32
C MET A 175 -43.89 52.51 5.55
N LEU A 176 -44.15 51.88 6.70
CA LEU A 176 -43.66 50.53 7.00
C LEU A 176 -44.24 49.47 6.05
N ARG A 177 -45.48 49.63 5.55
CA ARG A 177 -46.08 48.68 4.58
C ARG A 177 -45.47 48.81 3.19
N ARG A 178 -45.02 50.00 2.80
CA ARG A 178 -44.39 50.24 1.50
C ARG A 178 -42.94 49.76 1.50
N SER A 179 -42.20 50.05 2.58
CA SER A 179 -40.82 49.62 2.74
C SER A 179 -40.70 48.12 2.99
N SER A 180 -41.61 47.49 3.73
CA SER A 180 -41.56 46.04 4.00
C SER A 180 -41.65 45.20 2.72
N ARG A 181 -42.48 45.63 1.75
CA ARG A 181 -42.56 44.95 0.44
C ARG A 181 -41.30 45.11 -0.39
N GLN A 182 -40.67 46.29 -0.35
CA GLN A 182 -39.42 46.56 -1.07
C GLN A 182 -38.23 45.79 -0.47
N VAL A 183 -38.17 45.73 0.87
CA VAL A 183 -37.13 44.95 1.57
C VAL A 183 -37.34 43.46 1.35
N ALA A 184 -38.59 42.98 1.41
CA ALA A 184 -38.89 41.57 1.18
C ALA A 184 -38.54 41.13 -0.25
N SER A 185 -38.82 41.94 -1.27
CA SER A 185 -38.47 41.60 -2.66
C SER A 185 -36.97 41.64 -2.92
N ALA A 186 -36.24 42.59 -2.33
CA ALA A 186 -34.79 42.68 -2.41
C ALA A 186 -34.10 41.46 -1.75
N VAL A 187 -34.56 41.07 -0.56
CA VAL A 187 -34.05 39.89 0.16
C VAL A 187 -34.38 38.60 -0.60
N ALA A 188 -35.61 38.46 -1.11
CA ALA A 188 -36.00 37.28 -1.89
C ALA A 188 -35.22 37.14 -3.21
N ARG A 189 -34.77 38.25 -3.80
CA ARG A 189 -33.89 38.22 -4.98
C ARG A 189 -32.47 37.81 -4.60
N ALA A 190 -31.91 38.40 -3.54
CA ALA A 190 -30.56 38.07 -3.07
C ALA A 190 -30.41 36.60 -2.63
N MET A 191 -31.47 36.02 -2.06
CA MET A 191 -31.48 34.59 -1.67
C MET A 191 -31.63 33.61 -2.84
N ARG A 192 -32.03 34.07 -4.02
CA ARG A 192 -32.10 33.25 -5.24
C ARG A 192 -30.84 33.32 -6.10
N GLU A 193 -30.04 34.36 -5.91
CA GLU A 193 -28.78 34.58 -6.64
C GLU A 193 -27.55 34.05 -5.89
N ALA A 194 -27.72 33.50 -4.67
CA ALA A 194 -26.68 32.89 -3.83
C ALA A 194 -26.85 31.37 -3.75
#